data_AF-A0A930WPD3-F1
#
_entry.id   AF-A0A930WPD3-F1
#
_cell.length_a   1.000
_cell.length_b   1.000
_cell.length_c   1.000
_cell.angle_alpha   90.00
_cell.angle_beta   90.00
_cell.angle_gamma   90.00
#
_symmetry.space_group_name_H-M   'P 1'
#
loop_
_entity.id
_entity.type
_entity.pdbx_description
1 polymer ?
#
loop_
_entity_poly.entity_id
_entity_poly.type
_entity_poly.pdbx_seq_one_letter_code
_entity_poly.pdbx_strand_id
1 'polypeptide(L)' 'TLEEAVPKAYAASREGEIVLLSPACASWDQFPNFEVRGDCFIEAVEKL' A
#
# COMPACT_ATOMS: atom_id res chain seq x y z
N THR A 1 3.73 -7.64 -3.66
CA THR A 1 2.40 -7.03 -3.86
C THR A 1 2.12 -6.01 -2.75
N LEU A 2 0.95 -5.39 -2.67
CA LEU A 2 0.64 -4.46 -1.55
C LEU A 2 0.61 -5.18 -0.19
N GLU A 3 0.12 -6.41 -0.17
CA GLU A 3 0.08 -7.29 1.01
C GLU A 3 1.48 -7.57 1.57
N GLU A 4 2.52 -7.52 0.75
CA GLU A 4 3.91 -7.67 1.19
C GLU A 4 4.59 -6.33 1.48
N ALA A 5 4.26 -5.28 0.72
CA ALA A 5 4.92 -3.99 0.82
C ALA A 5 4.49 -3.23 2.09
N VAL A 6 3.21 -3.28 2.44
CA VAL A 6 2.64 -2.54 3.58
C VAL A 6 3.25 -3.00 4.91
N PRO A 7 3.30 -4.31 5.25
CA PRO A 7 3.95 -4.76 6.49
C PRO A 7 5.45 -4.44 6.56
N LYS A 8 6.15 -4.52 5.42
CA LYS A 8 7.58 -4.17 5.36
C LYS A 8 7.81 -2.68 5.55
N ALA A 9 6.98 -1.83 4.97
CA ALA A 9 7.05 -0.39 5.15
C ALA A 9 6.74 0.00 6.60
N TYR A 10 5.70 -0.59 7.20
CA TYR A 10 5.36 -0.37 8.60
C TYR A 10 6.49 -0.80 9.55
N ALA A 11 7.04 -2.00 9.37
CA ALA A 11 8.15 -2.51 10.17
C ALA A 11 9.44 -1.68 10.04
N ALA A 12 9.63 -0.99 8.91
CA ALA A 12 10.76 -0.08 8.68
C ALA A 12 10.51 1.34 9.20
N SER A 13 9.26 1.71 9.47
CA SER A 13 8.87 3.04 9.95
C SER A 13 9.00 3.18 11.47
N ARG A 14 8.97 4.42 11.94
CA ARG A 14 8.94 4.78 13.36
C ARG A 14 7.72 5.63 13.69
N GLU A 15 7.42 5.72 14.98
CA GLU A 15 6.38 6.62 15.48
C GLU A 15 6.63 8.06 14.99
N GLY A 16 5.59 8.67 14.42
CA GLY A 16 5.65 10.01 13.83
C GLY A 16 6.07 10.07 12.36
N GLU A 17 6.47 8.95 11.73
CA GLU A 17 6.77 8.89 10.30
C GLU A 17 5.52 8.58 9.45
N ILE A 18 5.61 8.83 8.14
CA ILE A 18 4.50 8.65 7.19
C ILE A 18 4.86 7.56 6.18
N VAL A 19 3.98 6.57 6.04
CA VAL A 19 4.00 5.60 4.94
C VAL A 19 3.02 6.08 3.86
N LEU A 20 3.54 6.33 2.65
CA LEU A 20 2.76 6.88 1.53
C LEU A 20 2.66 5.87 0.37
N LEU A 21 1.43 5.58 -0.06
CA LEU A 21 1.19 4.94 -1.36
C LEU A 21 1.24 6.00 -2.48
N SER A 22 2.38 6.11 -3.16
CA SER A 22 2.54 6.96 -4.35
C SER A 22 3.32 6.21 -5.45
N PRO A 23 2.65 5.30 -6.19
CA PRO A 23 3.34 4.36 -7.07
C PRO A 23 3.87 4.96 -8.38
N ALA A 24 3.50 6.21 -8.72
CA ALA A 24 3.86 6.90 -9.97
C ALA A 24 3.54 6.14 -11.29
N CYS A 25 2.78 5.05 -11.21
CA CYS A 25 2.45 4.14 -12.31
C CYS A 25 0.97 3.79 -12.36
N ALA A 26 0.48 3.42 -13.55
CA ALA A 26 -0.82 2.78 -13.73
C ALA A 26 -0.91 1.49 -12.88
N SER A 27 -2.13 1.07 -12.55
CA SER A 27 -2.37 -0.12 -11.70
C SER A 27 -2.70 -1.39 -12.49
N TRP A 28 -2.80 -1.29 -13.83
CA TRP A 28 -3.40 -2.30 -14.71
C TRP A 28 -2.62 -3.62 -14.81
N ASP A 29 -1.39 -3.66 -14.31
CA ASP A 29 -0.59 -4.87 -14.21
C ASP A 29 -1.09 -5.84 -13.14
N GLN A 30 -1.69 -5.30 -12.05
CA GLN A 30 -2.15 -6.08 -10.91
C GLN A 30 -3.61 -5.81 -10.50
N PHE A 31 -4.19 -4.69 -10.94
CA PHE A 31 -5.52 -4.22 -10.51
C PHE A 31 -6.33 -3.64 -11.68
N PRO A 32 -7.66 -3.76 -11.67
CA PRO A 32 -8.50 -3.24 -12.75
C PRO A 32 -8.48 -1.71 -12.87
N ASN A 33 -8.29 -0.99 -11.76
CA ASN A 33 -8.21 0.47 -11.71
C ASN A 33 -7.41 0.92 -10.48
N PHE A 34 -7.23 2.23 -10.29
CA PHE A 34 -6.38 2.73 -9.20
C PHE A 34 -7.12 2.73 -7.86
N GLU A 35 -8.44 2.80 -7.89
CA GLU A 35 -9.32 2.75 -6.72
C GLU A 35 -9.19 1.39 -6.02
N VAL A 36 -9.28 0.29 -6.76
CA VAL A 36 -9.12 -1.07 -6.21
C VAL A 36 -7.71 -1.28 -5.64
N ARG A 37 -6.68 -0.68 -6.24
CA ARG A 37 -5.32 -0.67 -5.65
C ARG A 37 -5.28 0.11 -4.33
N GLY A 38 -6.00 1.24 -4.26
CA GLY A 38 -6.15 2.03 -3.04
C GLY A 38 -6.87 1.28 -1.93
N ASP A 39 -8.00 0.64 -2.25
CA ASP A 39 -8.77 -0.19 -1.31
C ASP A 39 -7.92 -1.33 -0.75
N CYS A 40 -7.14 -2.01 -1.61
CA CYS A 40 -6.19 -3.04 -1.19
C CYS A 40 -5.12 -2.52 -0.22
N PHE A 41 -4.63 -1.28 -0.41
CA PHE A 41 -3.70 -0.65 0.53
C PHE A 41 -4.38 -0.35 1.87
N ILE A 42 -5.61 0.17 1.86
CA ILE A 42 -6.39 0.42 3.09
C ILE A 42 -6.57 -0.89 3.85
N GLU A 43 -7.05 -1.95 3.19
CA GLU A 43 -7.22 -3.26 3.81
C GLU A 43 -5.91 -3.82 4.38
N ALA A 44 -4.80 -3.64 3.67
CA ALA A 44 -3.49 -4.10 4.14
C ALA A 44 -3.04 -3.33 5.39
N VAL A 45 -3.33 -2.04 5.48
CA VAL A 45 -3.05 -1.21 6.66
C VAL A 45 -3.96 -1.60 7.84
N GLU A 46 -5.24 -1.87 7.61
CA GLU A 46 -6.18 -2.32 8.65
C GLU A 46 -5.84 -3.69 9.24
N LYS A 47 -5.03 -4.49 8.53
CA LYS A 47 -4.57 -5.84 8.94
C LYS A 47 -3.22 -5.82 9.67
N LEU A 48 -2.55 -4.67 9.80
CA LEU A 48 -1.29 -4.52 10.57
C LEU A 48 -1.53 -4.64 12.07
#